data_AF-A0A4T1ZQJ1-F1
#
_entry.id   AF-A0A4T1ZQJ1-F1
#
_cell.length_a   1.000
_cell.length_b   1.000
_cell.length_c   1.000
_cell.angle_alpha   90.00
_cell.angle_beta   90.00
_cell.angle_gamma   90.00
#
_symmetry.space_group_name_H-M   'P 1'
#
loop_
_entity.id
_entity.type
_entity.pdbx_description
1 polymer ?
#
loop_
_entity_poly.entity_id
_entity_poly.type
_entity_poly.pdbx_seq_one_letter_code
_entity_poly.pdbx_strand_id
1 'polypeptide(L)'
;MKYIHQREHLNEDDIVEIVCSQTCNIRLMSDANFRSFKNGGRHTYHGGAFDTFPAKITVPSSGFWNITIDTVSRRAVSVTRKPTLKHSIKIVRKSPSRLS
;
A
#
# COMPACT_ATOMS: atom_id res chain seq x y z
N MET A 1 -8.71 -3.19 -11.70
CA MET A 1 -8.04 -4.02 -10.66
C MET A 1 -8.68 -3.74 -9.32
N LYS A 2 -8.81 -4.73 -8.44
CA LYS A 2 -9.39 -4.54 -7.10
C LYS A 2 -8.26 -4.46 -6.08
N TYR A 3 -8.19 -3.34 -5.38
CA TYR A 3 -7.19 -3.07 -4.35
C TYR A 3 -7.83 -2.32 -3.19
N ILE A 4 -7.25 -2.43 -2.01
CA ILE A 4 -7.47 -1.50 -0.90
C ILE A 4 -6.59 -0.27 -1.15
N HIS A 5 -7.10 0.92 -0.85
CA HIS A 5 -6.38 2.18 -1.02
C HIS A 5 -6.57 3.09 0.19
N GLN A 6 -5.48 3.67 0.64
CA GLN A 6 -5.45 4.75 1.63
C GLN A 6 -4.48 5.82 1.14
N ARG A 7 -4.90 7.09 1.17
CA ARG A 7 -4.04 8.24 0.94
C ARG A 7 -3.76 8.91 2.27
N GLU A 8 -2.50 9.20 2.54
CA GLU A 8 -2.04 9.75 3.81
C GLU A 8 -0.91 10.76 3.58
N HIS A 9 -0.82 11.78 4.44
CA HIS A 9 0.37 12.61 4.50
C HIS A 9 1.42 11.95 5.40
N LEU A 10 2.59 11.62 4.84
CA LEU A 10 3.68 10.98 5.55
C LEU A 10 4.91 11.87 5.51
N ASN A 11 5.70 11.84 6.58
CA ASN A 11 7.00 12.49 6.60
C ASN A 11 8.07 11.54 6.07
N GLU A 12 9.18 12.11 5.61
CA GLU A 12 10.40 11.35 5.35
C GLU A 12 10.79 10.52 6.59
N ASP A 13 11.28 9.30 6.34
CA ASP A 13 11.64 8.29 7.33
C ASP A 13 10.50 7.71 8.17
N ASP A 14 9.25 8.17 8.00
CA ASP A 14 8.10 7.45 8.56
C ASP A 14 8.07 6.01 8.01
N ILE A 15 7.61 5.07 8.84
CA ILE A 15 7.53 3.67 8.44
C ILE A 15 6.05 3.28 8.30
N VAL A 16 5.70 2.81 7.11
CA VAL A 16 4.40 2.18 6.86
C VAL A 16 4.56 0.69 7.16
N GLU A 17 4.04 0.25 8.30
CA GLU A 17 3.97 -1.15 8.71
C GLU A 17 2.63 -1.76 8.28
N ILE A 18 2.67 -2.82 7.49
CA ILE A 18 1.48 -3.45 6.93
C ILE A 18 1.47 -4.93 7.29
N VAL A 19 0.31 -5.43 7.68
CA VAL A 19 0.05 -6.87 7.91
C VAL A 19 -1.05 -7.31 6.99
N CYS A 20 -0.90 -8.47 6.35
CA CYS A 20 -1.92 -9.10 5.51
C CYS A 20 -2.07 -10.58 5.87
N SER A 21 -3.26 -11.16 5.69
CA SER A 21 -3.51 -12.58 5.96
C SER A 21 -2.97 -13.54 4.89
N GLN A 22 -2.41 -13.01 3.80
CA GLN A 22 -1.90 -13.77 2.66
C GLN A 22 -0.91 -12.90 1.88
N THR A 23 -0.21 -13.51 0.91
CA THR A 23 0.69 -12.79 0.00
C THR A 23 -0.04 -11.67 -0.74
N CYS A 24 0.51 -10.47 -0.66
CA CYS A 24 -0.07 -9.26 -1.22
C CYS A 24 0.99 -8.41 -1.91
N ASN A 25 0.60 -7.74 -2.99
CA ASN A 25 1.36 -6.62 -3.52
C ASN A 25 1.03 -5.40 -2.68
N ILE A 26 2.08 -4.75 -2.17
CA ILE A 26 1.99 -3.49 -1.46
C ILE A 26 2.74 -2.45 -2.28
N ARG A 27 2.10 -1.32 -2.55
CA ARG A 27 2.71 -0.20 -3.27
C ARG A 27 2.48 1.09 -2.51
N LEU A 28 3.55 1.84 -2.32
CA LEU A 28 3.56 3.21 -1.83
C LEU A 28 3.93 4.12 -3.00
N MET A 29 3.04 5.06 -3.34
CA MET A 29 3.13 5.88 -4.55
C MET A 29 2.83 7.34 -4.27
N SER A 30 3.51 8.25 -4.98
CA SER A 30 3.06 9.65 -5.04
C SER A 30 1.71 9.76 -5.75
N ASP A 31 1.03 10.90 -5.61
CA ASP A 31 -0.26 11.15 -6.29
C ASP A 31 -0.16 10.99 -7.82
N ALA A 32 0.93 11.48 -8.42
CA ALA A 32 1.17 11.36 -9.86
C ALA A 32 1.29 9.89 -10.29
N ASN A 33 2.05 9.09 -9.53
CA ASN A 33 2.22 7.66 -9.79
C ASN A 33 0.93 6.88 -9.56
N PHE A 34 0.16 7.19 -8.52
CA PHE A 34 -1.12 6.55 -8.25
C PHE A 34 -2.15 6.83 -9.36
N ARG A 35 -2.18 8.06 -9.90
CA ARG A 35 -3.02 8.40 -11.04
C ARG A 35 -2.65 7.56 -12.27
N SER A 36 -1.36 7.43 -12.56
CA SER A 36 -0.88 6.57 -13.65
C SER A 36 -1.23 5.09 -13.41
N PHE A 37 -1.02 4.56 -12.20
CA PHE A 37 -1.40 3.20 -11.81
C PHE A 37 -2.88 2.93 -12.04
N LYS A 38 -3.75 3.83 -11.58
CA LYS A 38 -5.21 3.71 -11.74
C LYS A 38 -5.63 3.65 -13.22
N ASN A 39 -4.93 4.38 -14.07
CA ASN A 39 -5.17 4.43 -15.51
C ASN A 39 -4.45 3.32 -16.30
N GLY A 40 -3.77 2.38 -15.63
CA GLY A 40 -2.99 1.32 -16.28
C GLY A 40 -1.71 1.81 -16.98
N GLY A 41 -1.29 3.04 -16.69
CA GLY A 41 -0.08 3.63 -17.22
C GLY A 41 1.18 3.22 -16.45
N ARG A 42 2.34 3.58 -17.01
CA ARG A 42 3.64 3.39 -16.37
C ARG A 42 3.72 4.25 -15.11
N HIS A 43 4.15 3.65 -14.00
CA HIS A 43 4.29 4.29 -12.70
C HIS A 43 5.43 3.65 -11.93
N THR A 44 5.98 4.38 -10.96
CA THR A 44 6.95 3.87 -9.99
C THR A 44 6.31 3.77 -8.61
N TYR A 45 6.84 2.90 -7.77
CA TYR A 45 6.36 2.69 -6.41
C TYR A 45 7.47 2.15 -5.52
N HIS A 46 7.30 2.35 -4.21
CA HIS A 46 8.09 1.66 -3.18
C HIS A 46 7.28 0.48 -2.63
N GLY A 47 7.91 -0.69 -2.49
CA GLY A 47 7.24 -1.93 -2.08
C GLY A 47 7.44 -3.04 -3.10
N GLY A 48 6.45 -3.94 -3.21
CA GLY A 48 6.56 -5.17 -3.99
C GLY A 48 5.58 -6.23 -3.50
N ALA A 49 5.83 -7.48 -3.88
CA ALA A 49 5.11 -8.63 -3.35
C ALA A 49 5.71 -9.03 -2.00
N PHE A 50 4.88 -9.10 -0.97
CA PHE A 50 5.26 -9.55 0.36
C PHE A 50 4.47 -10.80 0.73
N ASP A 51 5.16 -11.80 1.26
CA ASP A 51 4.61 -13.03 1.83
C ASP A 51 4.86 -13.15 3.35
N THR A 52 5.77 -12.34 3.87
CA THR A 52 6.16 -12.28 5.29
C THR A 52 5.75 -10.94 5.88
N PHE A 53 5.12 -10.96 7.07
CA PHE A 53 4.55 -9.77 7.71
C PHE A 53 5.02 -9.63 9.18
N PRO A 54 5.19 -8.40 9.71
CA PRO A 54 4.82 -7.12 9.08
C PRO A 54 5.78 -6.68 7.97
N ALA A 55 5.21 -6.27 6.85
CA ALA A 55 5.95 -5.61 5.78
C ALA A 55 6.20 -4.16 6.20
N LYS A 56 7.44 -3.68 6.08
CA LYS A 56 7.82 -2.31 6.46
C LYS A 56 8.34 -1.58 5.25
N ILE A 57 7.75 -0.42 4.94
CA ILE A 57 8.18 0.44 3.85
C ILE A 57 8.54 1.81 4.45
N THR A 58 9.80 2.19 4.31
CA THR A 58 10.27 3.53 4.68
C THR A 58 9.80 4.55 3.64
N VAL A 59 9.25 5.65 4.13
CA VAL A 59 8.79 6.76 3.28
C VAL A 59 10.02 7.53 2.80
N PRO A 60 10.21 7.66 1.47
CA PRO A 60 11.44 8.22 0.91
C PRO A 60 11.51 9.75 0.97
N SER A 61 10.37 10.43 1.13
CA SER A 61 10.31 11.88 1.26
C SER A 61 8.97 12.33 1.83
N SER A 62 8.96 13.51 2.44
CA SER A 62 7.75 14.09 3.04
C SER A 62 6.73 14.48 1.96
N GLY A 63 5.46 14.12 2.15
CA GLY A 63 4.37 14.51 1.26
C GLY A 63 3.16 13.58 1.32
N PHE A 64 2.26 13.72 0.36
CA PHE A 64 1.12 12.82 0.21
C PHE A 64 1.50 11.54 -0.53
N TRP A 65 1.19 10.42 0.11
CA TRP A 65 1.44 9.10 -0.41
C TRP A 65 0.16 8.28 -0.49
N ASN A 66 0.08 7.42 -1.50
CA ASN A 66 -0.99 6.49 -1.76
C ASN A 66 -0.48 5.08 -1.48
N ILE A 67 -1.09 4.42 -0.50
CA ILE A 67 -0.82 3.03 -0.13
C ILE A 67 -1.88 2.17 -0.81
N THR A 68 -1.45 1.20 -1.61
CA THR A 68 -2.34 0.20 -2.20
C THR A 68 -1.95 -1.20 -1.78
N ILE A 69 -2.94 -2.03 -1.44
CA ILE A 69 -2.78 -3.45 -1.12
C ILE A 69 -3.69 -4.27 -2.04
N ASP A 70 -3.12 -5.19 -2.81
CA ASP A 70 -3.88 -6.16 -3.60
C ASP A 70 -3.35 -7.57 -3.40
N THR A 71 -4.25 -8.55 -3.46
CA THR A 71 -3.87 -9.96 -3.35
C THR A 71 -3.24 -10.43 -4.65
N VAL A 72 -2.12 -11.15 -4.57
CA VAL A 72 -1.54 -11.85 -5.72
C VAL A 72 -2.29 -13.16 -5.94
N SER A 73 -3.54 -13.07 -6.38
CA SER A 73 -4.40 -14.24 -6.59
C SER A 73 -4.35 -14.67 -8.06
N ARG A 74 -3.70 -15.81 -8.33
CA ARG A 74 -3.78 -16.51 -9.64
C ARG A 74 -5.04 -17.36 -9.80
N ARG A 75 -5.86 -17.53 -8.77
CA ARG A 75 -7.09 -18.35 -8.82
C ARG A 75 -8.31 -17.50 -9.16
N ALA A 76 -9.22 -18.07 -9.95
CA ALA A 76 -10.54 -17.50 -10.16
C ALA A 76 -11.24 -17.35 -8.81
N VAL A 77 -11.57 -16.12 -8.44
CA VAL A 77 -12.38 -15.83 -7.26
C VAL A 77 -13.79 -16.32 -7.56
N SER A 78 -14.27 -17.33 -6.82
CA SER A 78 -15.67 -17.74 -6.91
C SER A 78 -16.58 -16.54 -6.61
N VAL A 79 -17.58 -16.30 -7.46
CA VAL A 79 -18.58 -15.22 -7.27
C VAL A 79 -19.31 -15.37 -5.93
N THR A 80 -19.42 -16.60 -5.42
CA THR A 80 -20.11 -16.92 -4.16
C THR A 80 -19.22 -16.91 -2.92
N ARG A 81 -17.89 -16.98 -3.05
CA ARG A 81 -16.93 -16.85 -1.95
C ARG A 81 -15.93 -15.73 -2.28
N LYS A 82 -16.25 -14.50 -1.86
CA LYS A 82 -15.27 -13.41 -1.88
C LYS A 82 -14.21 -13.70 -0.81
N PRO A 83 -12.95 -13.99 -1.15
CA PRO A 83 -11.90 -14.07 -0.16
C PRO A 83 -11.75 -12.69 0.48
N THR A 84 -12.04 -12.61 1.78
CA THR A 84 -11.87 -11.40 2.57
C THR A 84 -10.40 -11.30 2.98
N LEU A 85 -9.64 -10.44 2.30
CA LEU A 85 -8.29 -10.11 2.72
C LEU A 85 -8.36 -9.35 4.06
N LYS A 86 -7.90 -9.97 5.15
CA LYS A 86 -7.67 -9.25 6.40
C LYS A 86 -6.35 -8.51 6.28
N HIS A 87 -6.35 -7.22 6.60
CA HIS A 87 -5.17 -6.38 6.54
C HIS A 87 -5.20 -5.32 7.65
N SER A 88 -4.02 -4.78 7.99
CA SER A 88 -3.86 -3.64 8.89
C SER A 88 -2.74 -2.76 8.35
N ILE A 89 -2.94 -1.45 8.43
CA ILE A 89 -1.95 -0.42 8.08
C ILE A 89 -1.66 0.38 9.35
N LYS A 90 -0.40 0.41 9.75
CA LYS A 90 0.08 1.20 10.89
C LYS A 90 1.19 2.12 10.41
N ILE A 91 1.10 3.38 10.81
CA ILE A 91 2.13 4.39 10.50
C ILE A 91 2.93 4.62 11.77
N VAL A 92 4.22 4.27 11.73
CA VAL A 92 5.16 4.59 12.79
C VAL A 92 5.84 5.89 12.41
N ARG A 93 5.35 6.99 13.00
CA ARG A 93 5.88 8.33 12.71
C ARG A 93 7.23 8.53 13.41
N LYS A 94 8.25 8.93 12.66
CA LYS A 94 9.56 9.30 13.21
C LYS A 94 9.61 10.77 13.61
N SER A 95 8.80 11.59 12.96
CA SER A 95 8.61 13.00 13.29
C SER A 95 7.13 13.33 13.42
N PRO A 96 6.72 14.25 14.32
CA PRO A 96 5.34 14.71 14.39
C PRO A 96 4.94 15.37 13.06
N SER A 97 3.77 15.05 12.54
CA SER A 97 3.24 15.69 11.32
C SER A 97 2.91 17.15 11.60
N ARG A 98 3.42 18.05 10.77
CA ARG A 98 3.17 19.50 10.85
C ARG A 98 1.90 19.96 10.12
N LEU A 99 1.05 19.02 9.69
CA LEU A 99 -0.20 19.31 8.99
C LEU A 99 -1.34 18.73 9.82
N SER A 100 -2.09 19.64 10.46
CA SER A 100 -3.38 19.42 11.11
C SER A 100 -4.52 19.55 10.11
#